data_AF-A0A925HNE1-F1
#
_entry.id   AF-A0A925HNE1-F1
#
_cell.length_a   1.000
_cell.length_b   1.000
_cell.length_c   1.000
_cell.angle_alpha   90.00
_cell.angle_beta   90.00
_cell.angle_gamma   90.00
#
_symmetry.space_group_name_H-M   'P 1'
#
loop_
_entity.id
_entity.type
_entity.pdbx_description
1 polymer ?
#
loop_
_entity_poly.entity_id
_entity_poly.type
_entity_poly.pdbx_seq_one_letter_code
_entity_poly.pdbx_strand_id
1 'polypeptide(L)' 'MTTVATIIPHSRPAIDEEDLQAAAEVLGSGQIAQGPRVEQFERHMATFVGVQGGVAVSSGTAALELALRALTIG' A
#
# COMPACT_ATOMS: atom_id res chain seq x y z
N MET A 1 5.40 23.17 -36.79
CA MET A 1 5.01 21.87 -36.24
C MET A 1 6.10 21.44 -35.27
N THR A 2 5.90 21.68 -33.99
CA THR A 2 6.89 21.36 -32.96
C THR A 2 6.63 19.93 -32.49
N THR A 3 7.47 19.00 -32.94
CA THR A 3 7.42 17.60 -32.48
C THR A 3 7.83 17.55 -31.01
N VAL A 4 6.88 17.36 -30.12
CA VAL A 4 7.16 17.08 -28.71
C VAL A 4 7.60 15.62 -28.65
N ALA A 5 8.88 15.37 -28.32
CA ALA A 5 9.37 14.03 -28.07
C ALA A 5 8.56 13.42 -26.91
N THR A 6 7.90 12.29 -27.16
CA THR A 6 7.13 11.58 -26.14
C THR A 6 8.08 11.06 -25.07
N ILE A 7 7.97 11.58 -23.85
CA ILE A 7 8.72 11.11 -22.68
C ILE A 7 8.26 9.68 -22.34
N ILE A 8 9.20 8.74 -22.26
CA ILE A 8 8.95 7.38 -21.75
C ILE A 8 9.35 7.35 -20.27
N PRO A 9 8.39 7.29 -19.33
CA PRO A 9 8.71 7.30 -17.91
C PRO A 9 9.30 5.95 -17.46
N HIS A 10 10.25 5.99 -16.52
CA HIS A 10 10.81 4.78 -15.90
C HIS A 10 9.77 3.99 -15.10
N SER A 11 8.84 4.69 -14.43
CA SER A 11 7.72 4.11 -13.69
C SER A 11 6.47 4.94 -13.92
N ARG A 12 5.35 4.27 -14.09
CA ARG A 12 4.02 4.87 -14.16
C ARG A 12 3.04 3.92 -13.47
N PRO A 13 2.73 4.13 -12.18
CA PRO A 13 1.73 3.34 -11.48
C PRO A 13 0.42 3.31 -12.28
N ALA A 14 -0.15 2.12 -12.41
CA ALA A 14 -1.52 2.00 -12.88
C ALA A 14 -2.41 2.42 -11.71
N ILE A 15 -3.20 3.46 -11.95
CA ILE A 15 -4.25 3.92 -11.04
C ILE A 15 -5.50 4.02 -11.90
N ASP A 16 -6.56 3.35 -11.49
CA ASP A 16 -7.84 3.33 -12.21
C ASP A 16 -9.00 3.85 -11.34
N GLU A 17 -10.23 3.70 -11.84
CA GLU A 17 -11.43 4.20 -11.16
C GLU A 17 -11.72 3.44 -9.86
N GLU A 18 -11.33 2.16 -9.77
CA GLU A 18 -11.54 1.37 -8.56
C GLU A 18 -10.66 1.88 -7.41
N ASP A 19 -9.42 2.29 -7.71
CA ASP A 19 -8.52 2.92 -6.73
C ASP A 19 -9.10 4.25 -6.20
N LEU A 20 -9.65 5.07 -7.09
CA LEU A 20 -10.27 6.35 -6.73
C LEU A 20 -11.50 6.15 -5.84
N GLN A 21 -12.35 5.19 -6.22
CA GLN A 21 -13.56 4.86 -5.47
C GLN A 21 -13.21 4.31 -4.07
N ALA A 22 -12.21 3.43 -3.97
CA ALA A 22 -11.76 2.90 -2.68
C ALA A 22 -11.25 4.02 -1.74
N ALA A 23 -10.50 4.99 -2.27
CA ALA A 23 -10.04 6.15 -1.52
C ALA A 23 -11.21 7.04 -1.07
N ALA A 24 -12.16 7.31 -1.97
CA ALA A 24 -13.35 8.12 -1.68
C ALA A 24 -14.21 7.50 -0.58
N GLU A 25 -14.39 6.17 -0.57
CA GLU A 25 -15.13 5.46 0.46
C GLU A 25 -14.47 5.58 1.85
N VAL A 26 -13.14 5.47 1.93
CA VAL A 26 -12.40 5.65 3.19
C VAL A 26 -12.60 7.07 3.70
N LEU A 27 -12.44 8.08 2.85
CA LEU A 27 -12.64 9.48 3.22
C LEU A 27 -14.08 9.75 3.66
N GLY A 28 -15.07 9.22 2.92
CA GLY A 28 -16.49 9.36 3.24
C GLY A 28 -16.90 8.65 4.54
N SER A 29 -16.21 7.57 4.92
CA SER A 29 -16.47 6.84 6.17
C SER A 29 -16.06 7.60 7.43
N GLY A 30 -15.17 8.59 7.32
CA GLY A 30 -14.56 9.31 8.45
C GLY A 30 -13.49 8.53 9.21
N GLN A 31 -13.34 7.22 8.99
CA GLN A 31 -12.27 6.40 9.59
C GLN A 31 -11.06 6.34 8.65
N ILE A 32 -10.21 7.38 8.72
CA ILE A 32 -9.09 7.57 7.79
C ILE A 32 -7.82 6.77 8.12
N ALA A 33 -7.74 6.13 9.28
CA ALA A 33 -6.59 5.35 9.70
C ALA A 33 -7.02 4.15 10.56
N GLN A 34 -6.23 3.07 10.53
CA GLN A 34 -6.38 1.89 11.40
C GLN A 34 -7.83 1.39 11.48
N GLY A 35 -8.35 0.94 10.35
CA GLY A 35 -9.75 0.51 10.19
C GLY A 35 -9.91 -0.80 9.41
N PRO A 36 -11.15 -1.19 9.08
CA PRO A 36 -11.45 -2.48 8.45
C PRO A 36 -10.74 -2.68 7.09
N ARG A 37 -10.44 -1.59 6.37
CA ARG A 37 -9.66 -1.64 5.12
C ARG A 37 -8.21 -2.09 5.36
N VAL A 38 -7.61 -1.69 6.48
CA VAL A 38 -6.24 -2.11 6.86
C VAL A 38 -6.24 -3.60 7.20
N GLU A 39 -7.19 -4.04 8.02
CA GLU A 39 -7.32 -5.47 8.39
C GLU A 39 -7.59 -6.36 7.16
N GLN A 40 -8.40 -5.88 6.21
CA GLN A 40 -8.62 -6.56 4.93
C GLN A 40 -7.32 -6.66 4.11
N PHE A 41 -6.56 -5.57 4.00
CA PHE A 41 -5.27 -5.58 3.30
C PHE A 41 -4.28 -6.55 3.93
N GLU A 42 -4.16 -6.55 5.26
CA GLU A 42 -3.29 -7.48 6.00
C GLU A 42 -3.63 -8.94 5.72
N ARG A 43 -4.92 -9.31 5.76
CA ARG A 43 -5.39 -10.67 5.43
C ARG A 43 -5.10 -11.05 3.98
N HIS A 44 -5.38 -10.15 3.03
CA HIS A 44 -5.12 -10.40 1.61
C HIS A 44 -3.63 -10.58 1.34
N MET A 45 -2.78 -9.73 1.92
CA MET A 45 -1.33 -9.84 1.78
C MET A 45 -0.79 -11.11 2.41
N ALA A 46 -1.24 -11.47 3.61
CA ALA A 46 -0.86 -12.72 4.26
C ALA A 46 -1.23 -13.94 3.40
N THR A 47 -2.44 -13.93 2.82
CA THR A 47 -2.91 -14.97 1.91
C THR A 47 -2.08 -15.03 0.63
N PHE A 48 -1.80 -13.88 0.03
CA PHE A 48 -0.99 -13.76 -1.20
C PHE A 48 0.42 -14.32 -1.01
N VAL A 49 1.05 -14.03 0.14
CA VAL A 49 2.40 -14.52 0.46
C VAL A 49 2.40 -15.98 0.96
N GLY A 50 1.27 -16.47 1.48
CA GLY A 50 1.14 -17.83 2.03
C GLY A 50 1.58 -17.95 3.50
N VAL A 51 1.36 -16.91 4.30
CA VAL A 51 1.69 -16.87 5.74
C VAL A 51 0.44 -16.69 6.60
N GLN A 52 0.55 -16.95 7.90
CA GLN A 52 -0.61 -16.92 8.81
C GLN A 52 -1.12 -15.51 9.13
N GLY A 53 -0.32 -14.47 8.91
CA GLY A 53 -0.69 -13.09 9.21
C GLY A 53 0.28 -12.08 8.61
N GLY A 54 -0.09 -10.81 8.67
CA GLY A 54 0.70 -9.68 8.19
C GLY A 54 0.33 -8.41 8.95
N VAL A 55 1.27 -7.47 9.03
CA VAL A 55 1.07 -6.17 9.68
C VAL A 55 1.35 -5.07 8.67
N ALA A 56 0.36 -4.21 8.42
CA ALA A 56 0.50 -3.09 7.52
C ALA A 56 1.21 -1.92 8.22
N VAL A 57 2.20 -1.36 7.53
CA VAL A 57 2.99 -0.21 8.01
C VAL A 57 3.12 0.85 6.92
N SER A 58 3.61 2.03 7.29
CA SER A 58 3.63 3.20 6.41
C SER A 58 4.60 3.11 5.22
N SER A 59 5.59 2.22 5.27
CA SER A 59 6.59 2.05 4.20
C SER A 59 7.37 0.74 4.33
N GLY A 60 8.10 0.36 3.27
CA GLY A 60 9.01 -0.78 3.32
C GLY A 60 10.15 -0.60 4.33
N THR A 61 10.66 0.62 4.51
CA THR A 61 11.67 0.91 5.53
C THR A 61 11.14 0.68 6.94
N ALA A 62 9.92 1.13 7.23
CA ALA A 62 9.26 0.87 8.52
C ALA A 62 9.03 -0.63 8.74
N ALA A 63 8.73 -1.39 7.68
CA ALA A 63 8.54 -2.84 7.78
C ALA A 63 9.85 -3.55 8.17
N LEU A 64 10.96 -3.19 7.53
CA LEU A 64 12.27 -3.76 7.83
C LEU A 64 12.73 -3.39 9.24
N GLU A 65 12.56 -2.13 9.62
CA GLU A 65 12.94 -1.66 10.94
C GLU A 65 12.12 -2.35 12.05
N LEU A 66 10.81 -2.48 11.86
CA LEU A 66 9.94 -3.21 12.80
C LEU A 66 10.33 -4.69 12.88
N ALA A 67 10.65 -5.33 11.75
CA ALA A 67 11.07 -6.73 11.73
C ALA A 67 12.38 -6.94 12.49
N LEU A 68 13.37 -6.06 12.31
CA LEU A 68 14.64 -6.10 13.02
C LEU A 68 14.43 -5.90 14.53
N ARG A 69 13.63 -4.91 14.93
CA ARG A 69 13.25 -4.67 16.33
C ARG A 69 12.55 -5.87 16.96
N ALA A 70 11.61 -6.50 16.25
CA ALA A 70 10.89 -7.69 16.73
C ALA A 70 11.82 -8.89 16.94
N LEU A 71 12.90 -8.98 16.16
CA LEU A 71 13.95 -9.99 16.30
C LEU A 71 15.03 -9.58 17.30
N THR A 72 14.92 -8.40 17.94
CA THR A 72 15.92 -7.83 18.85
C THR A 72 17.27 -7.57 18.18
N ILE A 73 17.24 -7.20 16.90
CA ILE A 73 18.42 -6.86 16.10
C ILE A 73 18.44 -5.34 15.92
N GLY A 74 19.36 -4.67 16.63
CA GLY A 74 19.51 -3.21 16.57
C GLY A 74 18.72 -2.48 17.66
#